data_AF-A0A0E9ZSU6-F1
#
_entry.id   AF-A0A0E9ZSU6-F1
#
_cell.length_a   1.000
_cell.length_b   1.000
_cell.length_c   1.000
_cell.angle_alpha   90.00
_cell.angle_beta   90.00
_cell.angle_gamma   90.00
#
_symmetry.space_group_name_H-M   'P 1'
#
loop_
_entity.id
_entity.type
_entity.pdbx_description
1 polymer ?
#
loop_
_entity_poly.entity_id
_entity_poly.type
_entity_poly.pdbx_seq_one_letter_code
_entity_poly.pdbx_strand_id
1 'polypeptide(L)'
;MTGHVKSEHWLAHLLSVCTHHLPAALMVAAVVFIFDHRLHWLKAIEGYAFLGIANVTAQNMPLPDSSAATVTLVLLDQNNHEDFYRGRNPLDRCQLWQDLSDIYALKPKLLVIDLDLSPGLPLLHPDGSEDLSSLDCDNKLQVLLAQPDAETHTVLIAPFPMLDAQAQQRSEEWRAAVERAGHHVTFAEDPSISVNFGLVNDLDCNDDSVAATAFKVYRGDSPSNWPDNCLKKHANHRPPLIISPGQYLSGLRVVSFCQLSSRMGAAQCHDSRYEAIGDVKDKVVFVGASFGDGDTFLTPLGIMYGVEVHAAAFMSLLQPTTRYDLLAFSLDVLLGLMMGGLIDLSWRGYFSLRFSAKALERQAAPWLILLLAIGFVIVVGVLTVGSYLVLRCFSIWLSPLPMAVGMLIESFFTSAIGTAVKQGYEQRQALVRRLQASGPDSYASRLALEAEQRPHYAHTLQERATRFFYLDCARLWHREKYGAAVLLGIRRVAFFLVLLLAYYWDWFASLVKGFFH
;
A
#
# COMPACT_ATOMS: atom_id res chain seq x y z
N MET A 1 43.59 -11.30 -38.96
CA MET A 1 42.21 -11.70 -39.29
C MET A 1 41.84 -12.94 -38.46
N THR A 2 41.40 -12.78 -37.21
CA THR A 2 40.87 -13.87 -36.35
C THR A 2 39.94 -13.27 -35.28
N GLY A 3 38.98 -12.43 -35.71
CA GLY A 3 38.13 -11.63 -34.81
C GLY A 3 36.64 -11.98 -34.79
N HIS A 4 36.16 -12.94 -35.57
CA HIS A 4 34.72 -13.09 -35.83
C HIS A 4 34.02 -14.32 -35.20
N VAL A 5 34.73 -15.20 -34.47
CA VAL A 5 34.12 -16.47 -33.96
C VAL A 5 33.49 -16.35 -32.56
N LYS A 6 33.68 -15.23 -31.83
CA LYS A 6 33.10 -15.09 -30.48
C LYS A 6 31.61 -14.69 -30.46
N SER A 7 31.06 -14.16 -31.56
CA SER A 7 29.69 -13.62 -31.57
C SER A 7 28.58 -14.66 -31.81
N GLU A 8 28.88 -15.88 -32.26
CA GLU A 8 27.83 -16.90 -32.47
C GLU A 8 27.57 -17.75 -31.23
N HIS A 9 28.62 -17.99 -30.42
CA HIS A 9 28.49 -18.80 -29.21
C HIS A 9 27.76 -18.11 -28.06
N TRP A 10 27.83 -16.78 -27.94
CA TRP A 10 27.14 -16.08 -26.85
C TRP A 10 25.61 -16.12 -27.03
N LEU A 11 25.10 -16.04 -28.27
CA LEU A 11 23.67 -16.12 -28.57
C LEU A 11 23.12 -17.52 -28.28
N ALA A 12 23.83 -18.57 -28.69
CA ALA A 12 23.46 -19.94 -28.37
C ALA A 12 23.50 -20.21 -26.86
N HIS A 13 24.48 -19.66 -26.15
CA HIS A 13 24.57 -19.75 -24.69
C HIS A 13 23.43 -18.98 -24.02
N LEU A 14 23.11 -17.77 -24.49
CA LEU A 14 22.00 -16.97 -23.99
C LEU A 14 20.67 -17.71 -24.18
N LEU A 15 20.41 -18.25 -25.37
CA LEU A 15 19.21 -19.03 -25.68
C LEU A 15 19.12 -20.30 -24.84
N SER A 16 20.23 -21.01 -24.64
CA SER A 16 20.27 -22.19 -23.76
C SER A 16 19.99 -21.84 -22.31
N VAL A 17 20.50 -20.72 -21.81
CA VAL A 17 20.24 -20.25 -20.44
C VAL A 17 18.78 -19.84 -20.31
N CYS A 18 18.26 -19.01 -21.23
CA CYS A 18 16.87 -18.57 -21.23
C CYS A 18 15.89 -19.76 -21.29
N THR A 19 16.11 -20.73 -22.17
CA THR A 19 15.24 -21.91 -22.29
C THR A 19 15.28 -22.80 -21.06
N HIS A 20 16.41 -22.87 -20.35
CA HIS A 20 16.51 -23.65 -19.11
C HIS A 20 15.76 -22.99 -17.94
N HIS A 21 15.72 -21.66 -17.89
CA HIS A 21 15.04 -20.90 -16.84
C HIS A 21 13.57 -20.57 -17.16
N LEU A 22 13.17 -20.63 -18.43
CA LEU A 22 11.82 -20.27 -18.88
C LEU A 22 10.70 -21.04 -18.13
N PRO A 23 10.77 -22.37 -17.90
CA PRO A 23 9.70 -23.07 -17.18
C PRO A 23 9.52 -22.58 -15.74
N ALA A 24 10.62 -22.27 -15.05
CA ALA A 24 10.57 -21.76 -13.68
C ALA A 24 10.05 -20.32 -13.65
N ALA A 25 10.52 -19.47 -14.57
CA ALA A 25 10.01 -18.11 -14.73
C ALA A 25 8.51 -18.10 -15.04
N LEU A 26 8.02 -18.98 -15.92
CA LEU A 26 6.60 -19.15 -16.22
C LEU A 26 5.80 -19.64 -15.01
N MET A 27 6.35 -20.56 -14.23
CA MET A 27 5.70 -21.04 -13.00
C MET A 27 5.60 -19.92 -11.96
N VAL A 28 6.67 -19.16 -11.73
CA VAL A 28 6.68 -18.01 -10.81
C VAL A 28 5.71 -16.95 -11.29
N ALA A 29 5.72 -16.61 -12.58
CA ALA A 29 4.77 -15.67 -13.17
C ALA A 29 3.33 -16.14 -13.01
N ALA A 30 3.04 -17.43 -13.20
CA ALA A 30 1.72 -18.00 -13.01
C ALA A 30 1.28 -17.96 -11.53
N VAL A 31 2.17 -18.29 -10.59
CA VAL A 31 1.89 -18.18 -9.15
C VAL A 31 1.64 -16.72 -8.77
N VAL A 32 2.53 -15.80 -9.12
CA VAL A 32 2.36 -14.36 -8.86
C VAL A 32 1.05 -13.86 -9.46
N PHE A 33 0.74 -14.24 -10.70
CA PHE A 33 -0.52 -13.89 -11.37
C PHE A 33 -1.74 -14.42 -10.61
N ILE A 34 -1.73 -15.68 -10.16
CA ILE A 34 -2.83 -16.24 -9.36
C ILE A 34 -2.98 -15.48 -8.04
N PHE A 35 -1.88 -15.21 -7.33
CA PHE A 35 -1.92 -14.50 -6.05
C PHE A 35 -2.36 -13.04 -6.19
N ASP A 36 -2.03 -12.39 -7.29
CA ASP A 36 -2.40 -11.01 -7.59
C ASP A 36 -3.86 -10.89 -8.08
N HIS A 37 -4.24 -11.69 -9.08
CA HIS A 37 -5.51 -11.55 -9.80
C HIS A 37 -6.66 -12.38 -9.23
N ARG A 38 -6.38 -13.55 -8.63
CA ARG A 38 -7.43 -14.44 -8.10
C ARG A 38 -7.60 -14.35 -6.60
N LEU A 39 -6.50 -14.24 -5.87
CA LEU A 39 -6.52 -14.19 -4.41
C LEU A 39 -6.43 -12.76 -3.87
N HIS A 40 -5.93 -11.82 -4.67
CA HIS A 40 -5.66 -10.43 -4.28
C HIS A 40 -4.79 -10.28 -3.02
N TRP A 41 -4.04 -11.34 -2.64
CA TRP A 41 -3.18 -11.32 -1.46
C TRP A 41 -2.02 -10.35 -1.64
N LEU A 42 -1.45 -10.26 -2.85
CA LEU A 42 -0.36 -9.33 -3.12
C LEU A 42 -0.81 -7.88 -2.98
N LYS A 43 -2.04 -7.55 -3.41
CA LYS A 43 -2.65 -6.24 -3.16
C LYS A 43 -2.76 -5.92 -1.66
N ALA A 44 -3.17 -6.89 -0.86
CA ALA A 44 -3.26 -6.70 0.60
C ALA A 44 -1.87 -6.45 1.19
N ILE A 45 -0.88 -7.29 0.88
CA ILE A 45 0.49 -7.13 1.40
C ILE A 45 1.09 -5.79 0.96
N GLU A 46 0.89 -5.40 -0.31
CA GLU A 46 1.33 -4.11 -0.83
C GLU A 46 0.66 -2.94 -0.09
N GLY A 47 -0.65 -3.01 0.13
CA GLY A 47 -1.41 -2.00 0.88
C GLY A 47 -0.92 -1.84 2.31
N TYR A 48 -0.71 -2.94 3.04
CA TYR A 48 -0.21 -2.91 4.42
C TYR A 48 1.26 -2.52 4.52
N ALA A 49 2.09 -2.93 3.56
CA ALA A 49 3.47 -2.45 3.48
C ALA A 49 3.47 -0.93 3.33
N PHE A 50 2.60 -0.40 2.48
CA PHE A 50 2.42 1.04 2.31
C PHE A 50 1.98 1.71 3.60
N LEU A 51 1.00 1.16 4.32
CA LEU A 51 0.59 1.68 5.63
C LEU A 51 1.78 1.88 6.57
N GLY A 52 2.69 0.90 6.64
CA GLY A 52 3.90 1.00 7.44
C GLY A 52 4.84 2.12 6.98
N ILE A 53 5.06 2.25 5.67
CA ILE A 53 6.00 3.22 5.10
C ILE A 53 5.44 4.64 5.21
N ALA A 54 4.19 4.82 4.81
CA ALA A 54 3.57 6.13 4.73
C ALA A 54 3.41 6.73 6.13
N ASN A 55 3.13 5.92 7.15
CA ASN A 55 3.09 6.41 8.52
C ASN A 55 4.46 6.96 8.97
N VAL A 56 5.58 6.34 8.53
CA VAL A 56 6.95 6.84 8.80
C VAL A 56 7.26 8.12 8.01
N THR A 57 6.79 8.22 6.76
CA THR A 57 7.08 9.39 5.92
C THR A 57 6.17 10.58 6.19
N ALA A 58 4.90 10.35 6.53
CA ALA A 58 3.91 11.38 6.86
C ALA A 58 4.34 12.24 8.05
N GLN A 59 4.96 11.64 9.06
CA GLN A 59 5.46 12.36 10.25
C GLN A 59 6.51 13.43 9.93
N ASN A 60 7.17 13.35 8.77
CA ASN A 60 8.29 14.22 8.40
C ASN A 60 8.01 15.08 7.17
N MET A 61 6.79 15.05 6.63
CA MET A 61 6.47 15.86 5.46
C MET A 61 6.12 17.28 5.88
N PRO A 62 6.85 18.30 5.37
CA PRO A 62 6.43 19.68 5.55
C PRO A 62 5.05 19.84 4.91
N LEU A 63 4.15 20.52 5.62
CA LEU A 63 2.84 20.89 5.08
C LEU A 63 3.05 21.58 3.73
N PRO A 64 2.30 21.19 2.67
CA PRO A 64 2.41 21.82 1.38
C PRO A 64 2.16 23.33 1.54
N ASP A 65 2.96 24.14 0.83
CA ASP A 65 2.76 25.59 0.83
C ASP A 65 1.33 25.89 0.36
N SER A 66 0.58 26.68 1.13
CA SER A 66 -0.86 26.90 0.97
C SER A 66 -1.28 27.35 -0.44
N SER A 67 -0.36 27.94 -1.20
CA SER A 67 -0.56 28.34 -2.60
C SER A 67 -0.51 27.19 -3.61
N ALA A 68 0.10 26.05 -3.26
CA ALA A 68 0.28 24.91 -4.14
C ALA A 68 -0.86 23.88 -4.07
N ALA A 69 -1.67 23.91 -3.00
CA ALA A 69 -2.80 23.00 -2.85
C ALA A 69 -3.85 23.22 -3.94
N THR A 70 -4.23 22.14 -4.61
CA THR A 70 -5.20 22.18 -5.73
C THR A 70 -6.64 22.05 -5.23
N VAL A 71 -6.85 21.33 -4.12
CA VAL A 71 -8.16 21.08 -3.51
C VAL A 71 -8.16 21.54 -2.06
N THR A 72 -9.19 22.30 -1.68
CA THR A 72 -9.45 22.68 -0.29
C THR A 72 -10.55 21.79 0.28
N LEU A 73 -10.36 21.25 1.48
CA LEU A 73 -11.36 20.49 2.22
C LEU A 73 -11.84 21.32 3.39
N VAL A 74 -13.14 21.51 3.48
CA VAL A 74 -13.81 22.16 4.60
C VAL A 74 -14.48 21.06 5.41
N LEU A 75 -13.89 20.73 6.57
CA LEU A 75 -14.31 19.62 7.41
C LEU A 75 -15.15 20.08 8.59
N LEU A 76 -16.35 19.50 8.72
CA LEU A 76 -17.16 19.62 9.92
C LEU A 76 -16.59 18.64 10.94
N ASP A 77 -15.83 19.12 11.92
CA ASP A 77 -15.26 18.26 12.98
C ASP A 77 -16.28 17.97 14.10
N GLN A 78 -15.94 17.02 14.98
CA GLN A 78 -16.79 16.60 16.10
C GLN A 78 -17.21 17.78 16.99
N ASN A 79 -16.26 18.68 17.32
CA ASN A 79 -16.55 19.82 18.19
C ASN A 79 -17.55 20.76 17.51
N ASN A 80 -17.35 21.05 16.22
CA ASN A 80 -18.26 21.89 15.47
C ASN A 80 -19.66 21.24 15.31
N HIS A 81 -19.72 19.91 15.16
CA HIS A 81 -20.97 19.17 15.10
C HIS A 81 -21.74 19.26 16.43
N GLU A 82 -21.05 19.14 17.56
CA GLU A 82 -21.66 19.26 18.89
C GLU A 82 -22.05 20.72 19.21
N ASP A 83 -21.15 21.67 18.99
CA ASP A 83 -21.33 23.06 19.43
C ASP A 83 -22.34 23.83 18.56
N PHE A 84 -22.24 23.69 17.24
CA PHE A 84 -23.06 24.47 16.30
C PHE A 84 -24.26 23.68 15.79
N TYR A 85 -24.09 22.38 15.55
CA TYR A 85 -25.16 21.51 15.05
C TYR A 85 -25.85 20.70 16.14
N ARG A 86 -25.47 20.89 17.41
CA ARG A 86 -26.08 20.25 18.60
C ARG A 86 -26.07 18.72 18.54
N GLY A 87 -25.08 18.14 17.87
CA GLY A 87 -24.96 16.69 17.71
C GLY A 87 -26.08 16.04 16.89
N ARG A 88 -26.83 16.80 16.10
CA ARG A 88 -28.02 16.31 15.38
C ARG A 88 -27.65 15.73 14.01
N ASN A 89 -28.33 14.65 13.65
CA ASN A 89 -28.39 14.09 12.31
C ASN A 89 -29.88 13.85 11.96
N PRO A 90 -30.42 14.47 10.89
CA PRO A 90 -29.77 15.39 9.97
C PRO A 90 -29.28 16.69 10.65
N LEU A 91 -28.34 17.38 10.00
CA LEU A 91 -27.75 18.62 10.49
C LEU A 91 -28.80 19.74 10.59
N ASP A 92 -28.62 20.66 11.54
CA ASP A 92 -29.39 21.90 11.65
C ASP A 92 -29.36 22.70 10.34
N ARG A 93 -30.53 22.89 9.73
CA ARG A 93 -30.66 23.43 8.38
C ARG A 93 -30.37 24.92 8.29
N CYS A 94 -30.65 25.67 9.36
CA CYS A 94 -30.36 27.09 9.42
C CYS A 94 -28.85 27.33 9.49
N GLN A 95 -28.16 26.57 10.35
CA GLN A 95 -26.70 26.62 10.45
C GLN A 95 -26.02 26.16 9.16
N LEU A 96 -26.52 25.07 8.56
CA LEU A 96 -25.97 24.54 7.31
C LEU A 96 -26.13 25.52 6.15
N TRP A 97 -27.30 26.15 6.01
CA TRP A 97 -27.52 27.20 5.03
C TRP A 97 -26.54 28.36 5.21
N GLN A 98 -26.33 28.82 6.45
CA GLN A 98 -25.41 29.92 6.73
C GLN A 98 -23.96 29.55 6.36
N ASP A 99 -23.49 28.37 6.77
CA ASP A 99 -22.14 27.91 6.48
C ASP A 99 -21.91 27.72 4.96
N LEU A 100 -22.88 27.11 4.25
CA LEU A 100 -22.78 26.95 2.80
C LEU A 100 -22.85 28.29 2.08
N SER A 101 -23.68 29.23 2.54
CA SER A 101 -23.74 30.59 1.99
C SER A 101 -22.39 31.30 2.10
N ASP A 102 -21.68 31.13 3.21
CA ASP A 102 -20.33 31.66 3.38
C ASP A 102 -19.35 31.03 2.38
N ILE A 103 -19.44 29.72 2.14
CA ILE A 103 -18.59 29.01 1.17
C ILE A 103 -18.89 29.46 -0.27
N TYR A 104 -20.17 29.57 -0.65
CA TYR A 104 -20.57 30.08 -1.96
C TYR A 104 -20.11 31.53 -2.18
N ALA A 105 -20.10 32.37 -1.14
CA ALA A 105 -19.61 33.74 -1.23
C ALA A 105 -18.12 33.82 -1.59
N LEU A 106 -17.34 32.77 -1.32
CA LEU A 106 -15.94 32.66 -1.73
C LEU A 106 -15.76 32.30 -3.22
N LYS A 107 -16.86 31.98 -3.93
CA LYS A 107 -16.89 31.69 -5.37
C LYS A 107 -15.89 30.61 -5.79
N PRO A 108 -15.92 29.41 -5.19
CA PRO A 108 -15.11 28.31 -5.69
C PRO A 108 -15.56 27.94 -7.10
N LYS A 109 -14.63 27.42 -7.93
CA LYS A 109 -14.98 26.95 -9.29
C LYS A 109 -15.90 25.73 -9.23
N LEU A 110 -15.63 24.84 -8.28
CA LEU A 110 -16.40 23.62 -8.04
C LEU A 110 -16.51 23.42 -6.53
N LEU A 111 -17.74 23.22 -6.07
CA LEU A 111 -18.08 22.84 -4.71
C LEU A 111 -18.61 21.40 -4.71
N VAL A 112 -17.97 20.50 -3.97
CA VAL A 112 -18.41 19.12 -3.79
C VAL A 112 -18.86 18.96 -2.36
N ILE A 113 -20.10 18.52 -2.14
CA ILE A 113 -20.69 18.38 -0.81
C ILE A 113 -20.96 16.90 -0.55
N ASP A 114 -20.14 16.33 0.31
CA ASP A 114 -20.23 14.96 0.85
C ASP A 114 -21.01 14.98 2.17
N LEU A 115 -22.22 15.52 2.11
CA LEU A 115 -23.19 15.58 3.20
C LEU A 115 -24.58 15.37 2.60
N ASP A 116 -25.42 14.58 3.26
CA ASP A 116 -26.80 14.40 2.80
C ASP A 116 -27.61 15.68 3.08
N LEU A 117 -27.89 16.42 2.01
CA LEU A 117 -28.68 17.64 2.04
C LEU A 117 -30.19 17.40 1.84
N SER A 118 -30.62 16.15 1.64
CA SER A 118 -32.04 15.83 1.47
C SER A 118 -32.85 16.27 2.68
N PRO A 119 -34.08 16.78 2.50
CA PRO A 119 -34.87 17.33 3.59
C PRO A 119 -35.16 16.27 4.65
N GLY A 120 -34.94 16.64 5.91
CA GLY A 120 -35.36 15.79 7.02
C GLY A 120 -36.88 15.77 7.15
N LEU A 121 -37.43 14.76 7.82
CA LEU A 121 -38.80 14.89 8.33
C LEU A 121 -38.83 16.05 9.34
N PRO A 122 -39.84 16.94 9.28
CA PRO A 122 -39.96 18.02 10.26
C PRO A 122 -39.92 17.42 11.66
N LEU A 123 -39.03 17.95 12.50
CA LEU A 123 -39.01 17.56 13.90
C LEU A 123 -40.32 18.06 14.51
N LEU A 124 -41.15 17.12 14.97
CA LEU A 124 -42.31 17.45 15.78
C LEU A 124 -41.81 17.90 17.14
N HIS A 125 -42.19 19.11 17.55
CA HIS A 125 -42.01 19.54 18.93
C HIS A 125 -42.81 18.61 19.87
N PRO A 126 -42.48 18.58 21.18
CA PRO A 126 -43.19 17.76 22.15
C PRO A 126 -44.70 18.05 22.23
N ASP A 127 -45.12 19.23 21.79
CA ASP A 127 -46.52 19.66 21.70
C ASP A 127 -47.21 19.27 20.37
N GLY A 128 -46.49 18.57 19.48
CA GLY A 128 -46.96 18.14 18.16
C GLY A 128 -46.95 19.26 17.10
N SER A 129 -46.43 20.45 17.40
CA SER A 129 -46.25 21.50 16.40
C SER A 129 -45.02 21.22 15.52
N GLU A 130 -45.12 21.51 14.24
CA GLU A 130 -43.98 21.47 13.32
C GLU A 130 -43.08 22.68 13.57
N ASP A 131 -41.77 22.48 13.58
CA ASP A 131 -40.80 23.57 13.65
C ASP A 131 -40.79 24.35 12.32
N LEU A 132 -41.68 25.35 12.22
CA LEU A 132 -41.80 26.23 11.05
C LEU A 132 -40.48 26.92 10.68
N SER A 133 -39.55 27.09 11.63
CA SER A 133 -38.25 27.70 11.35
C SER A 133 -37.35 26.78 10.53
N SER A 134 -37.42 25.46 10.75
CA SER A 134 -36.70 24.46 9.96
C SER A 134 -37.16 24.48 8.50
N LEU A 135 -38.47 24.58 8.27
CA LEU A 135 -39.05 24.65 6.92
C LEU A 135 -38.58 25.91 6.16
N ASP A 136 -38.49 27.06 6.82
CA ASP A 136 -37.97 28.28 6.20
C ASP A 136 -36.48 28.12 5.82
N CYS A 137 -35.68 27.50 6.69
CA CYS A 137 -34.26 27.25 6.43
C CYS A 137 -34.03 26.19 5.34
N ASP A 138 -34.85 25.15 5.27
CA ASP A 138 -34.83 24.17 4.17
C ASP A 138 -35.13 24.86 2.83
N ASN A 139 -36.14 25.74 2.79
CA ASN A 139 -36.44 26.52 1.60
C ASN A 139 -35.28 27.45 1.22
N LYS A 140 -34.64 28.11 2.18
CA LYS A 140 -33.44 28.94 1.95
C LYS A 140 -32.27 28.13 1.40
N LEU A 141 -32.04 26.93 1.93
CA LEU A 141 -31.01 26.02 1.45
C LEU A 141 -31.32 25.55 0.02
N GLN A 142 -32.55 25.18 -0.28
CA GLN A 142 -32.96 24.81 -1.63
C GLN A 142 -32.79 25.99 -2.60
N VAL A 143 -33.18 27.21 -2.21
CA VAL A 143 -32.97 28.41 -3.01
C VAL A 143 -31.49 28.67 -3.25
N LEU A 144 -30.64 28.50 -2.23
CA LEU A 144 -29.19 28.64 -2.34
C LEU A 144 -28.62 27.67 -3.38
N LEU A 145 -29.00 26.38 -3.33
CA LEU A 145 -28.57 25.36 -4.29
C LEU A 145 -29.15 25.58 -5.70
N ALA A 146 -30.33 26.20 -5.79
CA ALA A 146 -31.03 26.43 -7.05
C ALA A 146 -30.61 27.73 -7.77
N GLN A 147 -29.78 28.58 -7.16
CA GLN A 147 -29.49 29.93 -7.68
C GLN A 147 -28.75 29.89 -9.04
N PRO A 148 -29.38 30.32 -10.15
CA PRO A 148 -28.82 30.18 -11.50
C PRO A 148 -27.63 31.10 -11.80
N ASP A 149 -27.38 32.12 -10.96
CA ASP A 149 -26.28 33.07 -11.13
C ASP A 149 -24.97 32.62 -10.44
N ALA A 150 -24.93 31.40 -9.89
CA ALA A 150 -23.74 30.90 -9.22
C ALA A 150 -22.64 30.56 -10.24
N GLU A 151 -21.52 31.31 -10.18
CA GLU A 151 -20.27 30.97 -10.89
C GLU A 151 -19.70 29.59 -10.47
N THR A 152 -20.20 29.05 -9.36
CA THR A 152 -19.81 27.79 -8.73
C THR A 152 -20.67 26.62 -9.23
N HIS A 153 -20.04 25.62 -9.85
CA HIS A 153 -20.70 24.33 -10.07
C HIS A 153 -20.74 23.55 -8.77
N THR A 154 -21.84 22.83 -8.51
CA THR A 154 -22.03 22.07 -7.29
C THR A 154 -22.22 20.60 -7.59
N VAL A 155 -21.48 19.73 -6.91
CA VAL A 155 -21.72 18.29 -6.89
C VAL A 155 -22.24 17.89 -5.53
N LEU A 156 -23.40 17.24 -5.50
CA LEU A 156 -24.04 16.73 -4.29
C LEU A 156 -24.02 15.21 -4.33
N ILE A 157 -23.92 14.56 -3.17
CA ILE A 157 -24.23 13.14 -3.08
C ILE A 157 -25.74 12.91 -3.25
N ALA A 158 -26.13 11.81 -3.89
CA ALA A 158 -27.53 11.42 -3.96
C ALA A 158 -28.09 11.15 -2.54
N PRO A 159 -29.38 11.46 -2.29
CA PRO A 159 -30.02 11.14 -1.01
C PRO A 159 -29.86 9.67 -0.64
N PHE A 160 -29.59 9.39 0.63
CA PHE A 160 -29.50 8.00 1.08
C PHE A 160 -30.87 7.30 1.00
N PRO A 161 -30.89 5.99 0.73
CA PRO A 161 -32.14 5.24 0.71
C PRO A 161 -32.80 5.24 2.08
N MET A 162 -34.04 5.71 2.14
CA MET A 162 -34.85 5.77 3.36
C MET A 162 -35.78 4.56 3.45
N LEU A 163 -35.96 4.02 4.67
CA LEU A 163 -36.92 2.93 4.92
C LEU A 163 -38.38 3.40 4.82
N ASP A 164 -38.63 4.67 5.11
CA ASP A 164 -39.96 5.27 5.02
C ASP A 164 -40.24 5.77 3.60
N ALA A 165 -41.29 5.24 2.97
CA ALA A 165 -41.65 5.56 1.60
C ALA A 165 -42.02 7.05 1.40
N GLN A 166 -42.59 7.70 2.42
CA GLN A 166 -42.93 9.12 2.33
C GLN A 166 -41.67 10.00 2.39
N ALA A 167 -40.72 9.68 3.26
CA ALA A 167 -39.43 10.36 3.34
C ALA A 167 -38.59 10.15 2.08
N GLN A 168 -38.60 8.92 1.52
CA GLN A 168 -37.96 8.61 0.24
C GLN A 168 -38.57 9.46 -0.89
N GLN A 169 -39.89 9.48 -1.00
CA GLN A 169 -40.58 10.28 -2.02
C GLN A 169 -40.25 11.78 -1.89
N ARG A 170 -40.24 12.33 -0.67
CA ARG A 170 -39.86 13.73 -0.44
C ARG A 170 -38.42 14.03 -0.85
N SER A 171 -37.50 13.10 -0.59
CA SER A 171 -36.09 13.23 -0.98
C SER A 171 -35.92 13.22 -2.50
N GLU A 172 -36.67 12.36 -3.19
CA GLU A 172 -36.71 12.30 -4.66
C GLU A 172 -37.34 13.56 -5.28
N GLU A 173 -38.44 14.06 -4.71
CA GLU A 173 -39.09 15.29 -5.13
C GLU A 173 -38.17 16.51 -4.96
N TRP A 174 -37.47 16.59 -3.82
CA TRP A 174 -36.47 17.62 -3.55
C TRP A 174 -35.33 17.56 -4.56
N ARG A 175 -34.75 16.37 -4.78
CA ARG A 175 -33.68 16.15 -5.74
C ARG A 175 -34.10 16.62 -7.13
N ALA A 176 -35.27 16.18 -7.61
CA ALA A 176 -35.82 16.58 -8.90
C ALA A 176 -36.11 18.09 -8.98
N ALA A 177 -36.39 18.75 -7.85
CA ALA A 177 -36.55 20.21 -7.80
C ALA A 177 -35.20 20.94 -7.90
N VAL A 178 -34.16 20.47 -7.20
CA VAL A 178 -32.80 21.02 -7.26
C VAL A 178 -32.21 20.85 -8.67
N GLU A 179 -32.29 19.66 -9.26
CA GLU A 179 -31.81 19.39 -10.63
C GLU A 179 -32.51 20.25 -11.68
N ARG A 180 -33.82 20.49 -11.54
CA ARG A 180 -34.57 21.34 -12.47
C ARG A 180 -34.24 22.82 -12.34
N ALA A 181 -33.94 23.29 -11.13
CA ALA A 181 -33.72 24.70 -10.86
C ALA A 181 -32.25 25.12 -11.06
N GLY A 182 -31.30 24.24 -10.75
CA GLY A 182 -29.88 24.50 -10.87
C GLY A 182 -29.24 23.71 -12.01
N HIS A 183 -29.07 24.33 -13.18
CA HIS A 183 -28.27 23.74 -14.28
C HIS A 183 -26.79 23.50 -13.92
N HIS A 184 -26.34 24.04 -12.79
CA HIS A 184 -24.98 23.93 -12.26
C HIS A 184 -24.86 22.89 -11.13
N VAL A 185 -25.95 22.23 -10.73
CA VAL A 185 -25.94 21.17 -9.71
C VAL A 185 -25.96 19.81 -10.39
N THR A 186 -25.10 18.90 -9.94
CA THR A 186 -25.05 17.51 -10.41
C THR A 186 -25.01 16.57 -9.21
N PHE A 187 -25.81 15.51 -9.27
CA PHE A 187 -25.81 14.48 -8.22
C PHE A 187 -24.82 13.35 -8.58
N ALA A 188 -24.04 12.92 -7.59
CA ALA A 188 -23.27 11.69 -7.64
C ALA A 188 -24.14 10.56 -7.07
N GLU A 189 -24.50 9.58 -7.91
CA GLU A 189 -25.40 8.48 -7.51
C GLU A 189 -24.78 7.53 -6.50
N ASP A 190 -23.45 7.43 -6.50
CA ASP A 190 -22.72 6.44 -5.71
C ASP A 190 -21.72 7.13 -4.76
N PRO A 191 -22.13 7.43 -3.51
CA PRO A 191 -21.22 7.91 -2.49
C PRO A 191 -20.38 6.79 -1.85
N SER A 192 -20.52 5.53 -2.29
CA SER A 192 -19.83 4.43 -1.61
C SER A 192 -18.32 4.45 -1.85
N ILE A 193 -17.58 4.10 -0.80
CA ILE A 193 -16.14 3.87 -0.84
C ILE A 193 -15.91 2.38 -0.70
N SER A 194 -15.34 1.75 -1.72
CA SER A 194 -15.03 0.33 -1.67
C SER A 194 -13.82 0.07 -0.77
N VAL A 195 -13.98 -0.84 0.20
CA VAL A 195 -12.93 -1.22 1.14
C VAL A 195 -12.43 -2.62 0.78
N ASN A 196 -11.17 -2.70 0.37
CA ASN A 196 -10.52 -3.95 -0.01
C ASN A 196 -9.54 -4.39 1.08
N PHE A 197 -9.76 -5.55 1.68
CA PHE A 197 -8.92 -6.09 2.77
C PHE A 197 -8.81 -5.16 3.99
N GLY A 198 -9.86 -4.38 4.26
CA GLY A 198 -9.88 -3.38 5.35
C GLY A 198 -9.06 -2.13 5.04
N LEU A 199 -8.67 -1.91 3.78
CA LEU A 199 -7.88 -0.75 3.34
C LEU A 199 -8.54 -0.11 2.11
N VAL A 200 -8.46 1.22 2.01
CA VAL A 200 -8.88 1.97 0.82
C VAL A 200 -7.63 2.43 0.06
N ASN A 201 -7.24 1.64 -0.95
CA ASN A 201 -6.08 1.91 -1.82
C ASN A 201 -6.49 2.08 -3.29
N ASP A 202 -7.55 1.38 -3.70
CA ASP A 202 -8.20 1.52 -4.98
C ASP A 202 -9.72 1.68 -4.82
N LEU A 203 -10.34 2.40 -5.74
CA LEU A 203 -11.80 2.51 -5.85
C LEU A 203 -12.25 1.91 -7.18
N ASP A 204 -13.48 1.43 -7.22
CA ASP A 204 -14.09 1.07 -8.49
C ASP A 204 -14.25 2.34 -9.34
N CYS A 205 -13.86 2.26 -10.62
CA CYS A 205 -13.97 3.42 -11.50
C CYS A 205 -15.41 3.57 -12.02
N ASN A 206 -16.30 3.91 -11.10
CA ASN A 206 -17.70 4.19 -11.35
C ASN A 206 -17.86 5.62 -11.86
N ASP A 207 -18.61 5.77 -12.95
CA ASP A 207 -18.97 7.06 -13.53
C ASP A 207 -19.77 7.94 -12.58
N ASP A 208 -20.48 7.31 -11.65
CA ASP A 208 -21.42 7.95 -10.75
C ASP A 208 -20.84 8.18 -9.35
N SER A 209 -19.58 7.79 -9.14
CA SER A 209 -18.86 8.07 -7.90
C SER A 209 -18.67 9.58 -7.70
N VAL A 210 -18.65 10.04 -6.44
CA VAL A 210 -18.45 11.46 -6.09
C VAL A 210 -17.23 12.07 -6.80
N ALA A 211 -16.12 11.35 -6.77
CA ALA A 211 -14.88 11.76 -7.41
C ALA A 211 -15.00 11.85 -8.94
N ALA A 212 -15.67 10.89 -9.59
CA ALA A 212 -15.85 10.88 -11.04
C ALA A 212 -16.81 11.98 -11.51
N THR A 213 -17.92 12.18 -10.80
CA THR A 213 -18.89 13.24 -11.06
C THR A 213 -18.23 14.61 -10.92
N ALA A 214 -17.51 14.84 -9.82
CA ALA A 214 -16.72 16.06 -9.62
C ALA A 214 -15.69 16.28 -10.74
N PHE A 215 -14.99 15.22 -11.16
CA PHE A 215 -14.02 15.30 -12.25
C PHE A 215 -14.65 15.71 -13.58
N LYS A 216 -15.80 15.11 -13.94
CA LYS A 216 -16.54 15.43 -15.17
C LYS A 216 -17.02 16.87 -15.17
N VAL A 217 -17.63 17.33 -14.08
CA VAL A 217 -18.07 18.72 -13.93
C VAL A 217 -16.88 19.68 -14.02
N TYR A 218 -15.75 19.36 -13.38
CA TYR A 218 -14.56 20.21 -13.40
C TYR A 218 -13.90 20.33 -14.79
N ARG A 219 -13.83 19.22 -15.53
CA ARG A 219 -13.16 19.14 -16.86
C ARG A 219 -14.10 19.43 -18.03
N GLY A 220 -15.40 19.31 -17.82
CA GLY A 220 -16.43 19.27 -18.85
C GLY A 220 -16.55 17.90 -19.52
N ASP A 221 -17.64 17.71 -20.26
CA ASP A 221 -18.07 16.42 -20.82
C ASP A 221 -17.21 15.89 -21.98
N SER A 222 -16.18 16.62 -22.44
CA SER A 222 -15.40 16.24 -23.62
C SER A 222 -14.25 15.27 -23.27
N PRO A 223 -14.39 13.95 -23.55
CA PRO A 223 -13.41 12.96 -23.07
C PRO A 223 -12.07 13.00 -23.80
N SER A 224 -12.00 13.68 -24.95
CA SER A 224 -10.79 13.83 -25.75
C SER A 224 -9.67 14.54 -24.97
N ASN A 225 -10.04 15.52 -24.14
CA ASN A 225 -9.12 16.34 -23.35
C ASN A 225 -8.81 15.76 -21.97
N TRP A 226 -9.45 14.66 -21.59
CA TRP A 226 -9.19 14.05 -20.28
C TRP A 226 -7.79 13.39 -20.27
N PRO A 227 -7.07 13.44 -19.13
CA PRO A 227 -5.88 12.61 -18.93
C PRO A 227 -6.21 11.12 -19.13
N ASP A 228 -5.21 10.30 -19.44
CA ASP A 228 -5.38 8.85 -19.56
C ASP A 228 -5.62 8.21 -18.18
N ASN A 229 -6.85 8.35 -17.69
CA ASN A 229 -7.34 7.81 -16.44
C ASN A 229 -8.40 6.71 -16.71
N CYS A 230 -8.95 6.16 -15.64
CA CYS A 230 -9.92 5.06 -15.76
C CYS A 230 -11.25 5.49 -16.40
N LEU A 231 -11.63 6.78 -16.36
CA LEU A 231 -12.86 7.31 -16.96
C LEU A 231 -12.74 7.50 -18.48
N LYS A 232 -11.52 7.76 -18.99
CA LYS A 232 -11.26 7.87 -20.42
C LYS A 232 -11.38 6.52 -21.16
N LYS A 233 -11.13 5.42 -20.46
CA LYS A 233 -11.15 4.06 -21.02
C LYS A 233 -12.58 3.57 -21.21
N HIS A 234 -12.82 2.78 -22.26
CA HIS A 234 -14.14 2.26 -22.59
C HIS A 234 -14.79 1.47 -21.43
N ALA A 235 -16.11 1.64 -21.27
CA ALA A 235 -16.90 1.13 -20.15
C ALA A 235 -16.73 -0.37 -19.88
N ASN A 236 -16.49 -1.19 -20.90
CA ASN A 236 -16.47 -2.65 -20.76
C ASN A 236 -15.34 -3.19 -19.87
N HIS A 237 -14.24 -2.45 -19.68
CA HIS A 237 -13.10 -2.88 -18.86
C HIS A 237 -12.40 -1.67 -18.23
N ARG A 238 -13.07 -1.01 -17.28
CA ARG A 238 -12.41 0.06 -16.52
C ARG A 238 -11.49 -0.54 -15.47
N PRO A 239 -10.18 -0.19 -15.49
CA PRO A 239 -9.32 -0.54 -14.37
C PRO A 239 -9.79 0.22 -13.12
N PRO A 240 -9.56 -0.32 -11.92
CA PRO A 240 -9.86 0.41 -10.69
C PRO A 240 -9.03 1.71 -10.62
N LEU A 241 -9.60 2.74 -10.01
CA LEU A 241 -8.93 3.99 -9.73
C LEU A 241 -7.98 3.78 -8.56
N ILE A 242 -6.68 3.79 -8.82
CA ILE A 242 -5.67 3.76 -7.76
C ILE A 242 -5.58 5.17 -7.17
N ILE A 243 -5.83 5.29 -5.86
CA ILE A 243 -5.67 6.58 -5.18
C ILE A 243 -4.18 6.75 -4.89
N SER A 244 -3.56 7.76 -5.49
CA SER A 244 -2.16 8.06 -5.24
C SER A 244 -1.99 8.57 -3.81
N PRO A 245 -1.16 7.91 -2.99
CA PRO A 245 -0.89 8.37 -1.63
C PRO A 245 -0.31 9.79 -1.56
N GLY A 246 0.41 10.21 -2.60
CA GLY A 246 0.92 11.58 -2.69
C GLY A 246 -0.18 12.64 -2.70
N GLN A 247 -1.40 12.30 -3.14
CA GLN A 247 -2.52 13.24 -3.22
C GLN A 247 -3.06 13.59 -1.83
N TYR A 248 -3.16 12.62 -0.92
CA TYR A 248 -3.49 12.88 0.48
C TYR A 248 -2.47 13.81 1.17
N LEU A 249 -1.18 13.64 0.84
CA LEU A 249 -0.10 14.37 1.51
C LEU A 249 0.12 15.80 1.01
N SER A 250 -0.10 16.04 -0.28
CA SER A 250 0.30 17.29 -0.93
C SER A 250 -0.78 17.95 -1.77
N GLY A 251 -1.83 17.22 -2.13
CA GLY A 251 -2.92 17.73 -2.96
C GLY A 251 -4.04 18.39 -2.16
N LEU A 252 -4.15 18.05 -0.87
CA LEU A 252 -5.27 18.38 0.00
C LEU A 252 -4.87 19.47 1.02
N ARG A 253 -5.70 20.51 1.13
CA ARG A 253 -5.58 21.55 2.15
C ARG A 253 -6.80 21.52 3.07
N VAL A 254 -6.59 21.20 4.34
CA VAL A 254 -7.68 20.99 5.30
C VAL A 254 -7.98 22.25 6.10
N VAL A 255 -9.25 22.61 6.14
CA VAL A 255 -9.83 23.81 6.77
C VAL A 255 -11.00 23.35 7.65
N SER A 256 -11.15 23.91 8.85
CA SER A 256 -12.31 23.62 9.71
C SER A 256 -13.44 24.62 9.46
N PHE A 257 -14.69 24.17 9.58
CA PHE A 257 -15.88 25.03 9.51
C PHE A 257 -15.80 26.23 10.47
N CYS A 258 -15.15 26.08 11.64
CA CYS A 258 -15.05 27.15 12.63
C CYS A 258 -14.37 28.42 12.10
N GLN A 259 -13.64 28.33 10.98
CA GLN A 259 -12.94 29.44 10.36
C GLN A 259 -13.80 30.22 9.35
N LEU A 260 -15.03 29.80 9.09
CA LEU A 260 -15.97 30.52 8.24
C LEU A 260 -16.36 31.86 8.89
N SER A 261 -16.66 32.85 8.05
CA SER A 261 -16.82 34.24 8.49
C SER A 261 -17.96 34.42 9.50
N SER A 262 -19.05 33.66 9.34
CA SER A 262 -20.18 33.57 10.25
C SER A 262 -19.80 33.11 11.66
N ARG A 263 -18.66 32.43 11.82
CA ARG A 263 -18.22 31.81 13.08
C ARG A 263 -17.07 32.53 13.77
N MET A 264 -16.38 33.45 13.08
CA MET A 264 -15.19 34.15 13.59
C MET A 264 -15.43 34.99 14.87
N GLY A 265 -16.67 35.20 15.30
CA GLY A 265 -17.01 35.93 16.53
C GLY A 265 -17.39 35.06 17.73
N ALA A 266 -17.67 33.77 17.55
CA ALA A 266 -18.37 32.95 18.56
C ALA A 266 -17.50 31.88 19.25
N ALA A 267 -16.45 31.38 18.59
CA ALA A 267 -15.62 30.32 19.15
C ALA A 267 -14.13 30.51 18.80
N GLN A 268 -13.25 30.25 19.78
CA GLN A 268 -11.84 30.00 19.49
C GLN A 268 -11.75 28.63 18.81
N CYS A 269 -11.38 28.61 17.53
CA CYS A 269 -10.95 27.37 16.86
C CYS A 269 -9.80 26.76 17.68
N HIS A 270 -10.08 25.71 18.45
CA HIS A 270 -9.12 25.16 19.40
C HIS A 270 -8.06 24.26 18.74
N ASP A 271 -8.25 23.85 17.49
CA ASP A 271 -7.32 22.95 16.81
C ASP A 271 -6.36 23.70 15.88
N SER A 272 -5.07 23.67 16.23
CA SER A 272 -3.97 24.28 15.47
C SER A 272 -3.66 23.58 14.15
N ARG A 273 -4.29 22.44 13.85
CA ARG A 273 -4.05 21.67 12.61
C ARG A 273 -4.71 22.28 11.37
N TYR A 274 -5.69 23.15 11.54
CA TYR A 274 -6.44 23.73 10.42
C TYR A 274 -5.83 25.06 9.96
N GLU A 275 -5.57 25.17 8.66
CA GLU A 275 -5.16 26.44 8.05
C GLU A 275 -6.37 27.33 7.77
N ALA A 276 -6.20 28.66 7.84
CA ALA A 276 -7.23 29.62 7.43
C ALA A 276 -7.78 29.31 6.03
N ILE A 277 -9.10 29.38 5.83
CA ILE A 277 -9.75 29.05 4.54
C ILE A 277 -9.09 29.74 3.34
N GLY A 278 -8.57 30.97 3.51
CA GLY A 278 -7.77 31.67 2.51
C GLY A 278 -8.55 31.92 1.21
N ASP A 279 -7.82 32.19 0.13
CA ASP A 279 -8.43 32.37 -1.18
C ASP A 279 -8.74 31.01 -1.82
N VAL A 280 -10.04 30.66 -1.83
CA VAL A 280 -10.59 29.49 -2.52
C VAL A 280 -11.28 29.86 -3.84
N LYS A 281 -11.22 31.12 -4.24
CA LYS A 281 -11.79 31.57 -5.51
C LYS A 281 -11.18 30.78 -6.66
N ASP A 282 -12.04 30.33 -7.57
CA ASP A 282 -11.65 29.55 -8.75
C ASP A 282 -11.00 28.18 -8.44
N LYS A 283 -10.99 27.74 -7.18
CA LYS A 283 -10.47 26.42 -6.74
C LYS A 283 -11.59 25.39 -6.58
N VAL A 284 -11.19 24.14 -6.37
CA VAL A 284 -12.10 23.04 -6.02
C VAL A 284 -12.18 22.93 -4.50
N VAL A 285 -13.40 22.90 -3.97
CA VAL A 285 -13.69 22.78 -2.55
C VAL A 285 -14.50 21.53 -2.30
N PHE A 286 -14.04 20.67 -1.40
CA PHE A 286 -14.81 19.54 -0.87
C PHE A 286 -15.30 19.91 0.53
N VAL A 287 -16.55 19.60 0.83
CA VAL A 287 -17.19 19.84 2.12
C VAL A 287 -17.72 18.52 2.64
N GLY A 288 -17.39 18.16 3.87
CA GLY A 288 -17.83 16.88 4.43
C GLY A 288 -17.64 16.81 5.94
N ALA A 289 -18.06 15.68 6.51
CA ALA A 289 -17.91 15.40 7.92
C ALA A 289 -16.50 14.86 8.23
N SER A 290 -16.03 15.14 9.44
CA SER A 290 -14.85 14.52 10.07
C SER A 290 -15.20 14.02 11.47
N PHE A 291 -16.39 13.45 11.60
CA PHE A 291 -16.94 12.89 12.82
C PHE A 291 -17.72 11.60 12.55
N GLY A 292 -17.84 10.76 13.57
CA GLY A 292 -18.54 9.47 13.50
C GLY A 292 -17.67 8.35 12.93
N ASP A 293 -17.80 7.15 13.52
CA ASP A 293 -16.98 5.99 13.14
C ASP A 293 -17.34 5.42 11.77
N GLY A 294 -18.59 5.64 11.32
CA GLY A 294 -19.14 5.11 10.08
C GLY A 294 -18.55 5.71 8.80
N ASP A 295 -17.84 6.83 8.91
CA ASP A 295 -17.22 7.53 7.77
C ASP A 295 -15.68 7.53 7.87
N THR A 296 -15.12 6.57 8.61
CA THR A 296 -13.66 6.44 8.74
C THR A 296 -13.14 5.25 7.95
N PHE A 297 -12.09 5.49 7.19
CA PHE A 297 -11.48 4.51 6.30
C PHE A 297 -10.00 4.39 6.59
N LEU A 298 -9.53 3.16 6.79
CA LEU A 298 -8.09 2.91 6.85
C LEU A 298 -7.54 3.10 5.43
N THR A 299 -6.70 4.10 5.26
CA THR A 299 -5.96 4.37 4.03
C THR A 299 -4.48 4.02 4.24
N PRO A 300 -3.67 3.99 3.19
CA PRO A 300 -2.25 3.75 3.32
C PRO A 300 -1.52 4.82 4.16
N LEU A 301 -2.15 5.95 4.52
CA LEU A 301 -1.58 6.99 5.39
C LEU A 301 -2.13 6.98 6.81
N GLY A 302 -3.00 6.03 7.13
CA GLY A 302 -3.75 6.00 8.39
C GLY A 302 -5.24 6.15 8.16
N ILE A 303 -5.98 6.38 9.24
CA ILE A 303 -7.43 6.57 9.19
C ILE A 303 -7.71 7.96 8.59
N MET A 304 -8.56 8.00 7.55
CA MET A 304 -9.04 9.20 6.89
C MET A 304 -10.57 9.19 6.85
N TYR A 305 -11.18 10.35 6.71
CA TYR A 305 -12.63 10.50 6.55
C TYR A 305 -13.07 10.30 5.09
N GLY A 306 -14.34 9.95 4.85
CA GLY A 306 -14.86 9.67 3.51
C GLY A 306 -14.63 10.81 2.52
N VAL A 307 -14.87 12.05 2.96
CA VAL A 307 -14.63 13.24 2.15
C VAL A 307 -13.16 13.42 1.75
N GLU A 308 -12.22 13.03 2.61
CA GLU A 308 -10.78 13.07 2.32
C GLU A 308 -10.42 12.04 1.24
N VAL A 309 -10.99 10.85 1.33
CA VAL A 309 -10.85 9.79 0.32
C VAL A 309 -11.44 10.23 -1.02
N HIS A 310 -12.64 10.82 -1.05
CA HIS A 310 -13.25 11.34 -2.26
C HIS A 310 -12.42 12.46 -2.91
N ALA A 311 -11.88 13.39 -2.11
CA ALA A 311 -11.01 14.45 -2.62
C ALA A 311 -9.70 13.89 -3.19
N ALA A 312 -9.07 12.92 -2.51
CA ALA A 312 -7.87 12.26 -3.00
C ALA A 312 -8.12 11.43 -4.27
N ALA A 313 -9.28 10.79 -4.38
CA ALA A 313 -9.72 10.08 -5.58
C ALA A 313 -9.93 11.05 -6.76
N PHE A 314 -10.59 12.19 -6.53
CA PHE A 314 -10.74 13.25 -7.53
C PHE A 314 -9.38 13.76 -8.04
N MET A 315 -8.44 14.00 -7.12
CA MET A 315 -7.07 14.40 -7.47
C MET A 315 -6.33 13.32 -8.27
N SER A 316 -6.54 12.05 -7.93
CA SER A 316 -5.97 10.91 -8.66
C SER A 316 -6.58 10.76 -10.07
N LEU A 317 -7.81 11.24 -10.31
CA LEU A 317 -8.37 11.34 -11.67
C LEU A 317 -7.76 12.49 -12.47
N LEU A 318 -7.42 13.61 -11.82
CA LEU A 318 -6.74 14.74 -12.46
C LEU A 318 -5.28 14.43 -12.81
N GLN A 319 -4.61 13.67 -11.94
CA GLN A 319 -3.21 13.29 -12.05
C GLN A 319 -3.08 11.77 -11.87
N PRO A 320 -3.47 10.97 -12.88
CA PRO A 320 -3.47 9.52 -12.78
C PRO A 320 -2.05 8.99 -12.57
N THR A 321 -1.90 8.05 -11.65
CA THR A 321 -0.65 7.29 -11.50
C THR A 321 -0.50 6.35 -12.69
N THR A 322 0.58 6.50 -13.44
CA THR A 322 0.87 5.67 -14.58
C THR A 322 1.34 4.29 -14.10
N ARG A 323 0.48 3.27 -14.22
CA ARG A 323 0.82 1.88 -13.88
C ARG A 323 1.66 1.17 -14.93
N TYR A 324 1.61 1.63 -16.18
CA TYR A 324 2.19 0.95 -17.35
C TYR A 324 3.18 1.83 -18.10
N ASP A 325 4.02 2.55 -17.37
CA ASP A 325 5.16 3.22 -18.00
C ASP A 325 6.21 2.16 -18.38
N LEU A 326 6.66 2.18 -19.64
CA LEU A 326 7.82 1.41 -20.10
C LEU A 326 9.02 1.64 -19.19
N LEU A 327 9.15 2.85 -18.62
CA LEU A 327 10.17 3.16 -17.63
C LEU A 327 9.99 2.35 -16.35
N ALA A 328 8.78 2.28 -15.79
CA ALA A 328 8.48 1.50 -14.61
C ALA A 328 8.80 0.01 -14.82
N PHE A 329 8.34 -0.54 -15.95
CA PHE A 329 8.67 -1.90 -16.35
C PHE A 329 10.18 -2.12 -16.49
N SER A 330 10.90 -1.19 -17.11
CA SER A 330 12.35 -1.29 -17.28
C SER A 330 13.09 -1.24 -15.94
N LEU A 331 12.62 -0.40 -15.01
CA LEU A 331 13.14 -0.31 -13.65
C LEU A 331 12.88 -1.60 -12.88
N ASP A 332 11.67 -2.16 -12.97
CA ASP A 332 11.33 -3.44 -12.35
C ASP A 332 12.17 -4.60 -12.91
N VAL A 333 12.42 -4.63 -14.22
CA VAL A 333 13.31 -5.64 -14.83
C VAL A 333 14.76 -5.47 -14.37
N LEU A 334 15.27 -4.24 -14.37
CA LEU A 334 16.63 -3.94 -13.92
C LEU A 334 16.81 -4.35 -12.45
N LEU A 335 15.81 -4.03 -11.63
CA LEU A 335 15.77 -4.38 -10.23
C LEU A 335 15.69 -5.89 -10.03
N GLY A 336 14.86 -6.53 -10.85
CA GLY A 336 14.77 -7.94 -11.15
C GLY A 336 16.15 -8.61 -11.22
N LEU A 337 16.90 -8.20 -12.23
CA LEU A 337 18.22 -8.73 -12.55
C LEU A 337 19.24 -8.46 -11.45
N MET A 338 19.22 -7.27 -10.84
CA MET A 338 20.12 -6.91 -9.75
C MET A 338 19.92 -7.84 -8.54
N MET A 339 18.67 -8.03 -8.11
CA MET A 339 18.35 -8.91 -6.99
C MET A 339 18.62 -10.38 -7.30
N GLY A 340 18.26 -10.85 -8.49
CA GLY A 340 18.58 -12.22 -8.92
C GLY A 340 20.09 -12.49 -8.91
N GLY A 341 20.89 -11.52 -9.39
CA GLY A 341 22.34 -11.59 -9.35
C GLY A 341 22.90 -11.62 -7.93
N LEU A 342 22.38 -10.79 -7.02
CA LEU A 342 22.77 -10.80 -5.61
C LEU A 342 22.45 -12.14 -4.94
N ILE A 343 21.28 -12.72 -5.22
CA ILE A 343 20.87 -14.02 -4.68
C ILE A 343 21.78 -15.13 -5.21
N ASP A 344 22.07 -15.18 -6.51
CA ASP A 344 22.98 -16.18 -7.10
C ASP A 344 24.39 -16.08 -6.53
N LEU A 345 24.96 -14.88 -6.45
CA LEU A 345 26.28 -14.64 -5.84
C LEU A 345 26.31 -15.12 -4.39
N SER A 346 25.24 -14.87 -3.65
CA SER A 346 25.14 -15.23 -2.23
C SER A 346 25.01 -16.74 -2.03
N TRP A 347 24.23 -17.42 -2.88
CA TRP A 347 24.14 -18.88 -2.84
C TRP A 347 25.46 -19.54 -3.23
N ARG A 348 26.15 -19.04 -4.27
CA ARG A 348 27.49 -19.53 -4.63
C ARG A 348 28.47 -19.36 -3.47
N GLY A 349 28.49 -18.18 -2.85
CA GLY A 349 29.27 -17.90 -1.64
C GLY A 349 28.94 -18.88 -0.52
N TYR A 350 27.67 -19.07 -0.22
CA TYR A 350 27.19 -19.98 0.83
C TYR A 350 27.65 -21.41 0.59
N PHE A 351 27.41 -21.96 -0.59
CA PHE A 351 27.76 -23.33 -0.89
C PHE A 351 29.27 -23.54 -0.98
N SER A 352 30.04 -22.55 -1.45
CA SER A 352 31.50 -22.60 -1.43
C SER A 352 32.04 -22.72 0.00
N LEU A 353 31.49 -21.96 0.95
CA LEU A 353 31.83 -22.06 2.37
C LEU A 353 31.35 -23.39 2.96
N ARG A 354 30.11 -23.79 2.66
CA ARG A 354 29.47 -24.99 3.21
C ARG A 354 30.19 -26.28 2.83
N PHE A 355 30.76 -26.32 1.63
CA PHE A 355 31.52 -27.45 1.09
C PHE A 355 33.04 -27.28 1.20
N SER A 356 33.52 -26.21 1.83
CA SER A 356 34.95 -26.02 2.07
C SER A 356 35.53 -27.15 2.92
N ALA A 357 36.77 -27.53 2.61
CA ALA A 357 37.56 -28.47 3.41
C ALA A 357 37.91 -27.90 4.79
N LYS A 358 37.89 -26.57 4.97
CA LYS A 358 38.21 -25.92 6.25
C LYS A 358 36.99 -25.90 7.15
N ALA A 359 37.15 -26.44 8.36
CA ALA A 359 36.06 -26.53 9.34
C ALA A 359 35.51 -25.15 9.72
N LEU A 360 36.36 -24.12 9.79
CA LEU A 360 35.96 -22.76 10.14
C LEU A 360 35.04 -22.15 9.06
N GLU A 361 35.43 -22.25 7.79
CA GLU A 361 34.62 -21.75 6.66
C GLU A 361 33.25 -22.44 6.60
N ARG A 362 33.21 -23.76 6.85
CA ARG A 362 31.94 -24.51 6.91
C ARG A 362 31.02 -24.06 8.04
N GLN A 363 31.58 -23.74 9.20
CA GLN A 363 30.79 -23.22 10.33
C GLN A 363 30.39 -21.75 10.12
N ALA A 364 31.12 -21.00 9.27
CA ALA A 364 30.77 -19.63 8.89
C ALA A 364 29.59 -19.55 7.90
N ALA A 365 29.36 -20.59 7.09
CA ALA A 365 28.32 -20.58 6.05
C ALA A 365 26.92 -20.11 6.50
N PRO A 366 26.36 -20.54 7.66
CA PRO A 366 25.05 -20.06 8.11
C PRO A 366 25.00 -18.57 8.43
N TRP A 367 26.12 -17.97 8.85
CA TRP A 367 26.20 -16.53 9.07
C TRP A 367 26.08 -15.74 7.77
N LEU A 368 26.53 -16.32 6.64
CA LEU A 368 26.30 -15.72 5.33
C LEU A 368 24.80 -15.71 4.98
N ILE A 369 24.04 -16.76 5.34
CA ILE A 369 22.58 -16.75 5.16
C ILE A 369 21.93 -15.67 6.02
N LEU A 370 22.35 -15.53 7.28
CA LEU A 370 21.82 -14.49 8.16
C LEU A 370 22.14 -13.09 7.61
N LEU A 371 23.39 -12.86 7.19
CA LEU A 371 23.82 -11.61 6.57
C LEU A 371 23.06 -11.35 5.27
N LEU A 372 22.79 -12.38 4.47
CA LEU A 372 21.95 -12.28 3.28
C LEU A 372 20.53 -11.90 3.63
N ALA A 373 19.93 -12.51 4.66
CA ALA A 373 18.57 -12.19 5.09
C ALA A 373 18.48 -10.73 5.58
N ILE A 374 19.43 -10.27 6.39
CA ILE A 374 19.52 -8.88 6.83
C ILE A 374 19.73 -7.96 5.63
N GLY A 375 20.66 -8.30 4.74
CA GLY A 375 20.93 -7.53 3.52
C GLY A 375 19.71 -7.45 2.61
N PHE A 376 18.94 -8.54 2.49
CA PHE A 376 17.70 -8.58 1.73
C PHE A 376 16.64 -7.66 2.33
N VAL A 377 16.45 -7.68 3.67
CA VAL A 377 15.54 -6.75 4.36
C VAL A 377 15.97 -5.30 4.14
N ILE A 378 17.27 -5.00 4.24
CA ILE A 378 17.80 -3.65 3.97
C ILE A 378 17.53 -3.25 2.51
N VAL A 379 17.82 -4.12 1.55
CA VAL A 379 17.61 -3.83 0.13
C VAL A 379 16.12 -3.62 -0.15
N VAL A 380 15.23 -4.48 0.34
CA VAL A 380 13.77 -4.26 0.22
C VAL A 380 13.38 -2.91 0.82
N GLY A 381 13.91 -2.55 2.00
CA GLY A 381 13.66 -1.26 2.63
C GLY A 381 14.14 -0.07 1.79
N VAL A 382 15.37 -0.14 1.25
CA VAL A 382 15.93 0.90 0.37
C VAL A 382 15.12 1.04 -0.91
N LEU A 383 14.73 -0.08 -1.54
CA LEU A 383 13.94 -0.08 -2.76
C LEU A 383 12.53 0.45 -2.53
N THR A 384 11.99 0.18 -1.37
CA THR A 384 10.70 0.69 -0.93
C THR A 384 10.74 2.21 -0.76
N VAL A 385 11.75 2.74 -0.06
CA VAL A 385 11.97 4.19 0.06
C VAL A 385 12.25 4.82 -1.32
N GLY A 386 13.05 4.15 -2.15
CA GLY A 386 13.34 4.57 -3.52
C GLY A 386 12.08 4.64 -4.38
N SER A 387 11.21 3.63 -4.30
CA SER A 387 9.90 3.62 -4.97
C SER A 387 9.04 4.79 -4.52
N TYR A 388 8.99 5.07 -3.22
CA TYR A 388 8.26 6.23 -2.70
C TYR A 388 8.78 7.55 -3.25
N LEU A 389 10.11 7.73 -3.32
CA LEU A 389 10.70 8.94 -3.92
C LEU A 389 10.38 9.05 -5.41
N VAL A 390 10.40 7.93 -6.15
CA VAL A 390 10.02 7.89 -7.56
C VAL A 390 8.54 8.24 -7.73
N LEU A 391 7.66 7.72 -6.89
CA LEU A 391 6.24 8.06 -6.88
C LEU A 391 6.04 9.55 -6.61
N ARG A 392 6.75 10.12 -5.63
CA ARG A 392 6.62 11.54 -5.29
C ARG A 392 7.10 12.45 -6.42
N CYS A 393 8.20 12.12 -7.08
CA CYS A 393 8.82 13.00 -8.08
C CYS A 393 8.26 12.80 -9.49
N PHE A 394 7.81 11.59 -9.83
CA PHE A 394 7.43 11.22 -11.19
C PHE A 394 6.02 10.64 -11.30
N SER A 395 5.29 10.47 -10.19
CA SER A 395 3.99 9.78 -10.15
C SER A 395 4.02 8.35 -10.72
N ILE A 396 5.22 7.73 -10.70
CA ILE A 396 5.45 6.35 -11.13
C ILE A 396 5.42 5.44 -9.91
N TRP A 397 4.57 4.42 -9.98
CA TRP A 397 4.45 3.43 -8.91
C TRP A 397 5.34 2.21 -9.19
N LEU A 398 6.31 1.94 -8.30
CA LEU A 398 7.13 0.72 -8.34
C LEU A 398 6.77 -0.17 -7.15
N SER A 399 6.51 -1.45 -7.39
CA SER A 399 6.16 -2.39 -6.32
C SER A 399 7.29 -3.39 -6.10
N PRO A 400 8.27 -3.10 -5.22
CA PRO A 400 9.40 -4.01 -5.01
C PRO A 400 8.99 -5.30 -4.30
N LEU A 401 7.82 -5.33 -3.67
CA LEU A 401 7.40 -6.42 -2.80
C LEU A 401 6.91 -7.67 -3.56
N PRO A 402 5.98 -7.58 -4.52
CA PRO A 402 5.62 -8.72 -5.38
C PRO A 402 6.84 -9.29 -6.11
N MET A 403 7.75 -8.43 -6.56
CA MET A 403 9.00 -8.83 -7.17
C MET A 403 9.87 -9.62 -6.19
N ALA A 404 10.08 -9.10 -4.97
CA ALA A 404 10.84 -9.77 -3.92
C ALA A 404 10.24 -11.13 -3.53
N VAL A 405 8.92 -11.23 -3.45
CA VAL A 405 8.20 -12.49 -3.21
C VAL A 405 8.38 -13.45 -4.38
N GLY A 406 8.22 -12.96 -5.61
CA GLY A 406 8.44 -13.76 -6.83
C GLY A 406 9.84 -14.35 -6.88
N MET A 407 10.87 -13.57 -6.57
CA MET A 407 12.26 -14.03 -6.49
C MET A 407 12.50 -15.01 -5.36
N LEU A 408 11.86 -14.81 -4.20
CA LEU A 408 11.98 -15.74 -3.09
C LEU A 408 11.42 -17.10 -3.51
N ILE A 409 10.24 -17.12 -4.11
CA ILE A 409 9.62 -18.34 -4.69
C ILE A 409 10.56 -18.94 -5.74
N GLU A 410 11.04 -18.15 -6.69
CA GLU A 410 12.01 -18.58 -7.71
C GLU A 410 13.25 -19.21 -7.07
N SER A 411 13.82 -18.62 -6.02
CA SER A 411 15.02 -19.15 -5.38
C SER A 411 14.81 -20.55 -4.78
N PHE A 412 13.58 -20.90 -4.40
CA PHE A 412 13.22 -22.23 -3.90
C PHE A 412 12.93 -23.23 -5.01
N PHE A 413 12.27 -22.81 -6.09
CA PHE A 413 11.85 -23.70 -7.18
C PHE A 413 12.91 -23.87 -8.28
N THR A 414 13.71 -22.83 -8.51
CA THR A 414 14.65 -22.77 -9.62
C THR A 414 15.99 -23.34 -9.21
N SER A 415 16.78 -23.74 -10.21
CA SER A 415 18.05 -24.43 -10.04
C SER A 415 19.14 -23.61 -9.31
N ALA A 416 18.90 -22.45 -8.68
CA ALA A 416 19.94 -21.80 -7.87
C ALA A 416 20.45 -22.74 -6.75
N ILE A 417 19.51 -23.33 -5.98
CA ILE A 417 19.83 -24.37 -4.99
C ILE A 417 20.35 -25.62 -5.71
N GLY A 418 19.68 -26.07 -6.78
CA GLY A 418 20.07 -27.30 -7.50
C GLY A 418 21.46 -27.25 -8.13
N THR A 419 21.81 -26.13 -8.77
CA THR A 419 23.08 -25.83 -9.42
C THR A 419 24.17 -25.65 -8.39
N ALA A 420 23.89 -24.96 -7.29
CA ALA A 420 24.86 -24.80 -6.23
C ALA A 420 25.09 -26.11 -5.45
N VAL A 421 24.05 -26.95 -5.29
CA VAL A 421 24.17 -28.33 -4.78
C VAL A 421 24.98 -29.19 -5.76
N LYS A 422 24.73 -29.08 -7.07
CA LYS A 422 25.48 -29.80 -8.12
C LYS A 422 26.95 -29.38 -8.14
N GLN A 423 27.25 -28.08 -8.10
CA GLN A 423 28.61 -27.56 -8.00
C GLN A 423 29.30 -28.04 -6.73
N GLY A 424 28.61 -28.04 -5.59
CA GLY A 424 29.12 -28.62 -4.35
C GLY A 424 29.43 -30.11 -4.45
N TYR A 425 28.57 -30.86 -5.15
CA TYR A 425 28.78 -32.27 -5.44
C TYR A 425 29.98 -32.50 -6.36
N GLU A 426 30.13 -31.71 -7.42
CA GLU A 426 31.26 -31.74 -8.35
C GLU A 426 32.58 -31.39 -7.66
N GLN A 427 32.60 -30.33 -6.84
CA GLN A 427 33.75 -29.95 -6.02
C GLN A 427 34.18 -31.10 -5.10
N ARG A 428 33.21 -31.80 -4.51
CA ARG A 428 33.47 -32.96 -3.66
C ARG A 428 33.99 -34.15 -4.45
N GLN A 429 33.43 -34.44 -5.62
CA GLN A 429 33.97 -35.48 -6.51
C GLN A 429 35.39 -35.16 -6.96
N ALA A 430 35.69 -33.90 -7.28
CA ALA A 430 37.03 -33.46 -7.64
C ALA A 430 38.02 -33.63 -6.47
N LEU A 431 37.60 -33.35 -5.23
CA LEU A 431 38.39 -33.62 -4.04
C LEU A 431 38.69 -35.12 -3.89
N VAL A 432 37.67 -35.98 -4.03
CA VAL A 432 37.85 -37.45 -3.99
C VAL A 432 38.85 -37.91 -5.06
N ARG A 433 38.75 -37.42 -6.29
CA ARG A 433 39.71 -37.76 -7.37
C ARG A 433 41.14 -37.29 -7.05
N ARG A 434 41.31 -36.08 -6.49
CA ARG A 434 42.62 -35.59 -6.04
C ARG A 434 43.20 -36.45 -4.91
N LEU A 435 42.36 -36.93 -4.00
CA LEU A 435 42.76 -37.84 -2.93
C LEU A 435 43.12 -39.22 -3.46
N GLN A 436 42.44 -39.73 -4.49
CA GLN A 436 42.81 -40.99 -5.15
C GLN A 436 44.20 -40.91 -5.78
N ALA A 437 44.55 -39.76 -6.34
CA ALA A 437 45.84 -39.52 -6.97
C ALA A 437 47.02 -39.41 -5.97
N SER A 438 46.78 -39.19 -4.67
CA SER A 438 47.84 -39.02 -3.66
C SER A 438 48.38 -40.34 -3.06
N GLY A 439 48.01 -41.49 -3.60
CA GLY A 439 48.50 -42.82 -3.18
C GLY A 439 47.60 -43.54 -2.16
N PRO A 440 47.68 -44.89 -2.07
CA PRO A 440 46.70 -45.74 -1.39
C PRO A 440 46.56 -45.49 0.11
N ASP A 441 47.68 -45.27 0.83
CA ASP A 441 47.68 -45.11 2.29
C ASP A 441 47.14 -43.74 2.72
N SER A 442 47.46 -42.68 1.95
CA SER A 442 46.93 -41.33 2.18
C SER A 442 45.47 -41.21 1.74
N TYR A 443 45.06 -42.01 0.76
CA TYR A 443 43.70 -42.06 0.25
C TYR A 443 42.74 -42.70 1.25
N ALA A 444 43.04 -43.89 1.79
CA ALA A 444 42.13 -44.61 2.69
C ALA A 444 41.83 -43.81 3.97
N SER A 445 42.85 -43.21 4.58
CA SER A 445 42.71 -42.39 5.79
C SER A 445 41.90 -41.10 5.55
N ARG A 446 42.13 -40.41 4.43
CA ARG A 446 41.38 -39.19 4.08
C ARG A 446 39.97 -39.48 3.59
N LEU A 447 39.75 -40.59 2.89
CA LEU A 447 38.42 -41.04 2.47
C LEU A 447 37.58 -41.47 3.66
N ALA A 448 38.15 -42.14 4.67
CA ALA A 448 37.46 -42.47 5.91
C ALA A 448 37.02 -41.20 6.66
N LEU A 449 37.90 -40.20 6.77
CA LEU A 449 37.60 -38.89 7.34
C LEU A 449 36.50 -38.12 6.56
N GLU A 450 36.43 -38.29 5.25
CA GLU A 450 35.41 -37.67 4.39
C GLU A 450 34.07 -38.42 4.47
N ALA A 451 34.11 -39.76 4.54
CA ALA A 451 32.95 -40.63 4.69
C ALA A 451 32.27 -40.42 6.05
N GLU A 452 33.06 -40.25 7.12
CA GLU A 452 32.58 -39.92 8.47
C GLU A 452 31.90 -38.53 8.53
N GLN A 453 32.19 -37.64 7.57
CA GLN A 453 31.54 -36.33 7.44
C GLN A 453 30.23 -36.38 6.65
N ARG A 454 29.85 -37.52 6.06
CA ARG A 454 28.52 -37.66 5.45
C ARG A 454 27.49 -37.79 6.57
N PRO A 455 26.32 -37.15 6.45
CA PRO A 455 25.20 -37.47 7.33
C PRO A 455 24.86 -38.95 7.16
N HIS A 456 25.22 -39.80 8.12
CA HIS A 456 24.76 -41.18 8.10
C HIS A 456 23.27 -41.18 8.43
N TYR A 457 22.47 -41.69 7.50
CA TYR A 457 21.02 -41.77 7.66
C TYR A 457 20.59 -42.71 8.81
N ALA A 458 21.50 -43.53 9.35
CA ALA A 458 21.21 -44.57 10.35
C ALA A 458 21.29 -44.13 11.83
N HIS A 459 21.54 -42.84 12.14
CA HIS A 459 21.62 -42.41 13.54
C HIS A 459 20.25 -42.34 14.22
N THR A 460 20.15 -42.89 15.44
CA THR A 460 18.97 -42.76 16.30
C THR A 460 18.76 -41.29 16.71
N LEU A 461 17.54 -40.93 17.11
CA LEU A 461 17.21 -39.55 17.51
C LEU A 461 18.05 -39.08 18.71
N GLN A 462 18.33 -39.97 19.66
CA GLN A 462 19.22 -39.73 20.79
C GLN A 462 20.66 -39.47 20.35
N GLU A 463 21.17 -40.21 19.36
CA GLU A 463 22.52 -39.97 18.84
C GLU A 463 22.61 -38.64 18.08
N ARG A 464 21.57 -38.27 17.33
CA ARG A 464 21.48 -36.95 16.68
C ARG A 464 21.46 -35.82 17.71
N ALA A 465 20.67 -35.96 18.78
CA ALA A 465 20.61 -34.98 19.87
C ALA A 465 21.95 -34.85 20.60
N THR A 466 22.57 -35.96 21.02
CA THR A 466 23.87 -35.93 21.73
C THR A 466 25.00 -35.35 20.88
N ARG A 467 25.03 -35.64 19.57
CA ARG A 467 25.95 -34.96 18.63
C ARG A 467 25.66 -33.48 18.51
N PHE A 468 24.38 -33.13 18.41
CA PHE A 468 23.91 -31.75 18.34
C PHE A 468 24.13 -30.94 19.61
N PHE A 469 24.21 -31.53 20.80
CA PHE A 469 24.49 -30.77 22.02
C PHE A 469 25.98 -30.75 22.36
N TYR A 470 26.66 -31.89 22.25
CA TYR A 470 27.98 -32.05 22.86
C TYR A 470 29.04 -32.64 21.91
N LEU A 471 28.79 -33.80 21.29
CA LEU A 471 29.87 -34.59 20.68
C LEU A 471 30.57 -33.87 19.52
N ASP A 472 29.87 -33.09 18.71
CA ASP A 472 30.52 -32.38 17.60
C ASP A 472 31.43 -31.22 18.09
N CYS A 473 31.03 -30.53 19.16
CA CYS A 473 31.86 -29.48 19.77
C CYS A 473 33.10 -30.09 20.43
N ALA A 474 32.92 -31.15 21.23
CA ALA A 474 34.02 -31.87 21.87
C ALA A 474 35.00 -32.44 20.82
N ARG A 475 34.48 -32.98 19.71
CA ARG A 475 35.31 -33.50 18.61
C ARG A 475 36.13 -32.41 17.93
N LEU A 476 35.54 -31.23 17.67
CA LEU A 476 36.27 -30.10 17.10
C LEU A 476 37.32 -29.57 18.05
N TRP A 477 37.01 -29.54 19.35
CA TRP A 477 37.93 -29.15 20.41
C TRP A 477 39.14 -30.10 20.52
N HIS A 478 38.90 -31.42 20.55
CA HIS A 478 39.96 -32.43 20.57
C HIS A 478 40.86 -32.44 19.33
N ARG A 479 40.34 -31.96 18.19
CA ARG A 479 41.14 -31.79 16.96
C ARG A 479 41.84 -30.42 16.89
N GLU A 480 41.90 -29.70 18.02
CA GLU A 480 42.51 -28.37 18.17
C GLU A 480 41.91 -27.29 17.25
N LYS A 481 40.66 -27.49 16.81
CA LYS A 481 39.92 -26.53 15.96
C LYS A 481 39.02 -25.63 16.81
N TYR A 482 39.62 -24.96 17.79
CA TYR A 482 38.91 -24.18 18.82
C TYR A 482 37.93 -23.15 18.21
N GLY A 483 38.35 -22.39 17.20
CA GLY A 483 37.48 -21.40 16.56
C GLY A 483 36.21 -22.01 15.92
N ALA A 484 36.32 -23.20 15.32
CA ALA A 484 35.17 -23.89 14.75
C ALA A 484 34.24 -24.47 15.82
N ALA A 485 34.80 -24.93 16.96
CA ALA A 485 34.02 -25.38 18.11
C ALA A 485 33.22 -24.22 18.73
N VAL A 486 33.86 -23.07 18.95
CA VAL A 486 33.20 -21.86 19.47
C VAL A 486 32.09 -21.40 18.53
N LEU A 487 32.37 -21.30 17.22
CA LEU A 487 31.37 -20.85 16.24
C LEU A 487 30.16 -21.80 16.15
N LEU A 488 30.40 -23.12 16.26
CA LEU A 488 29.33 -24.12 16.33
C LEU A 488 28.49 -23.95 17.60
N GLY A 489 29.13 -23.67 18.73
CA GLY A 489 28.46 -23.34 20.00
C GLY A 489 27.55 -22.12 19.86
N ILE A 490 28.08 -21.00 19.36
CA ILE A 490 27.31 -19.77 19.13
C ILE A 490 26.12 -20.05 18.21
N ARG A 491 26.32 -20.79 17.11
CA ARG A 491 25.25 -21.15 16.18
C ARG A 491 24.11 -21.91 16.87
N ARG A 492 24.44 -22.86 17.75
CA ARG A 492 23.44 -23.65 18.48
C ARG A 492 22.66 -22.78 19.46
N VAL A 493 23.35 -21.90 20.19
CA VAL A 493 22.71 -20.92 21.07
C VAL A 493 21.77 -20.01 20.28
N ALA A 494 22.23 -19.47 19.15
CA ALA A 494 21.41 -18.62 18.27
C ALA A 494 20.15 -19.35 17.77
N PHE A 495 20.26 -20.63 17.40
CA PHE A 495 19.11 -21.44 17.00
C PHE A 495 18.06 -21.57 18.12
N PHE A 496 18.49 -21.84 19.36
CA PHE A 496 17.57 -21.89 20.50
C PHE A 496 16.98 -20.53 20.84
N LEU A 497 17.75 -19.45 20.72
CA LEU A 497 17.23 -18.08 20.89
C LEU A 497 16.15 -17.77 19.85
N VAL A 498 16.34 -18.15 18.59
CA VAL A 498 15.33 -17.96 17.53
C VAL A 498 14.08 -18.79 17.81
N LEU A 499 14.22 -20.05 18.23
CA LEU A 499 13.06 -20.87 18.62
C LEU A 499 12.31 -20.29 19.81
N LEU A 500 13.04 -19.78 20.80
CA LEU A 500 12.47 -19.14 21.98
C LEU A 500 11.75 -17.85 21.59
N LEU A 501 12.38 -16.99 20.77
CA LEU A 501 11.75 -15.79 20.22
C LEU A 501 10.49 -16.12 19.42
N ALA A 502 10.51 -17.16 18.58
CA ALA A 502 9.34 -17.59 17.81
C ALA A 502 8.21 -18.09 18.73
N TYR A 503 8.53 -18.87 19.75
CA TYR A 503 7.57 -19.33 20.76
C TYR A 503 6.94 -18.16 21.54
N TYR A 504 7.75 -17.17 21.92
CA TYR A 504 7.25 -15.98 22.61
C TYR A 504 6.59 -14.96 21.68
N TRP A 505 6.87 -14.98 20.37
CA TRP A 505 6.23 -14.09 19.40
C TRP A 505 4.74 -14.36 19.30
N ASP A 506 4.31 -15.62 19.30
CA ASP A 506 2.88 -15.95 19.31
C ASP A 506 2.19 -15.45 20.58
N TRP A 507 2.86 -15.60 21.73
CA TRP A 507 2.37 -15.04 22.99
C TRP A 507 2.30 -13.51 22.97
N PHE A 508 3.35 -12.85 22.46
CA PHE A 508 3.42 -11.39 22.32
C PHE A 508 2.39 -10.84 21.34
N ALA A 509 2.20 -11.49 20.19
CA ALA A 509 1.21 -11.11 19.20
C ALA A 509 -0.22 -11.26 19.74
N SER A 510 -0.50 -12.30 20.53
CA SER A 510 -1.78 -12.42 21.26
C SER A 510 -1.97 -11.32 22.30
N LEU A 511 -0.90 -10.91 22.99
CA LEU A 511 -0.95 -9.87 24.02
C LEU A 511 -1.17 -8.48 23.40
N VAL A 512 -0.51 -8.19 22.27
CA VAL A 512 -0.71 -6.97 21.48
C VAL A 512 -2.13 -6.92 20.91
N LYS A 513 -2.65 -8.02 20.36
CA LYS A 513 -4.05 -8.09 19.90
C LYS A 513 -5.06 -7.81 21.01
N GLY A 514 -4.79 -8.26 22.23
CA GLY A 514 -5.63 -7.97 23.40
C GLY A 514 -5.50 -6.55 23.96
N PHE A 515 -4.52 -5.76 23.49
CA PHE A 515 -4.34 -4.36 23.88
C PHE A 515 -4.96 -3.38 22.88
N PHE A 516 -5.16 -3.81 21.63
CA PHE A 516 -5.80 -3.03 20.56
C PHE A 516 -7.29 -3.39 20.35
N HIS A 517 -7.82 -4.35 21.12
CA HIS A 517 -9.25 -4.59 21.31
C HIS A 517 -9.65 -4.06 22.69
#